data_AF-A0A2D9N1M0-F1
#
_entry.id   AF-A0A2D9N1M0-F1
#
_cell.length_a   1.000
_cell.length_b   1.000
_cell.length_c   1.000
_cell.angle_alpha   90.00
_cell.angle_beta   90.00
_cell.angle_gamma   90.00
#
_symmetry.space_group_name_H-M   'P 1'
#
loop_
_entity.id
_entity.type
_entity.pdbx_description
1 polymer ?
#
loop_
_entity_poly.entity_id
_entity_poly.type
_entity_poly.pdbx_seq_one_letter_code
_entity_poly.pdbx_strand_id
1 'polypeptide(L)'
;MFSKTNKKERIDSEQREQYEYARARVKQKKRLMQHFIVFLVGSLLLIIINPVLGIGNDFFITNWFVWAILIWAFLFLIHVFNVFIMNSFMGKEWEDRQLEKLKAKQAARISELQQKVDSELQLPELKKNKPSNPLPPDVQ
;
A
#
# COMPACT_ATOMS: atom_id res chain seq x y z
N MET A 1 -39.72 -12.73 5.34
CA MET A 1 -38.59 -13.47 5.94
C MET A 1 -37.38 -13.32 5.01
N PHE A 2 -36.61 -12.20 5.04
CA PHE A 2 -35.64 -11.87 3.97
C PHE A 2 -34.28 -11.30 4.44
N SER A 3 -33.91 -11.40 5.72
CA SER A 3 -32.74 -10.66 6.23
C SER A 3 -31.43 -11.46 6.34
N LYS A 4 -31.43 -12.80 6.18
CA LYS A 4 -30.23 -13.62 6.44
C LYS A 4 -29.21 -13.65 5.30
N THR A 5 -29.62 -13.42 4.05
CA THR A 5 -28.74 -13.59 2.88
C THR A 5 -27.69 -12.49 2.77
N ASN A 6 -28.07 -11.22 3.05
CA ASN A 6 -27.19 -10.07 2.91
C ASN A 6 -26.02 -10.08 3.91
N LYS A 7 -26.22 -10.60 5.12
CA LYS A 7 -25.15 -10.73 6.12
C LYS A 7 -24.06 -11.72 5.67
N LYS A 8 -24.45 -12.81 5.00
CA LYS A 8 -23.50 -13.82 4.51
C LYS A 8 -22.66 -13.28 3.35
N GLU A 9 -23.28 -12.50 2.46
CA GLU A 9 -22.62 -11.82 1.34
C GLU A 9 -21.60 -10.79 1.81
N ARG A 10 -21.91 -9.99 2.84
CA ARG A 10 -20.95 -9.04 3.44
C ARG A 10 -19.77 -9.73 4.15
N ILE A 11 -20.02 -10.84 4.84
CA ILE A 11 -18.96 -11.63 5.47
C ILE A 11 -18.03 -12.20 4.38
N ASP A 12 -18.59 -12.66 3.26
CA ASP A 12 -17.81 -13.19 2.13
C ASP A 12 -16.96 -12.09 1.47
N SER A 13 -17.52 -10.88 1.25
CA SER A 13 -16.77 -9.75 0.68
C SER A 13 -15.62 -9.29 1.57
N GLU A 14 -15.85 -9.15 2.89
CA GLU A 14 -14.79 -8.77 3.84
C GLU A 14 -13.67 -9.83 3.90
N GLN A 15 -14.03 -11.12 3.89
CA GLN A 15 -13.05 -12.20 3.87
C GLN A 15 -12.22 -12.21 2.59
N ARG A 16 -12.84 -11.90 1.43
CA ARG A 16 -12.14 -11.80 0.15
C ARG A 16 -11.17 -10.63 0.13
N GLU A 17 -11.56 -9.46 0.65
CA GLU A 17 -10.65 -8.30 0.74
C GLU A 17 -9.45 -8.56 1.67
N GLN A 18 -9.69 -9.20 2.82
CA GLN A 18 -8.61 -9.60 3.74
C GLN A 18 -7.64 -10.58 3.07
N TYR A 19 -8.18 -11.54 2.33
CA TYR A 19 -7.38 -12.50 1.57
C TYR A 19 -6.56 -11.81 0.47
N GLU A 20 -7.17 -10.93 -0.32
CA GLU A 20 -6.48 -10.20 -1.38
C GLU A 20 -5.39 -9.28 -0.83
N TYR A 21 -5.65 -8.61 0.29
CA TYR A 21 -4.66 -7.81 0.99
C TYR A 21 -3.48 -8.67 1.46
N ALA A 22 -3.75 -9.77 2.15
CA ALA A 22 -2.71 -10.69 2.61
C ALA A 22 -1.88 -11.23 1.43
N ARG A 23 -2.54 -11.61 0.33
CA ARG A 23 -1.91 -12.09 -0.89
C ARG A 23 -1.02 -11.03 -1.54
N ALA A 24 -1.47 -9.77 -1.59
CA ALA A 24 -0.68 -8.66 -2.11
C ALA A 24 0.59 -8.45 -1.29
N ARG A 25 0.49 -8.49 0.05
CA ARG A 25 1.65 -8.39 0.96
C ARG A 25 2.65 -9.54 0.75
N VAL A 26 2.16 -10.76 0.57
CA VAL A 26 3.02 -11.93 0.28
C VAL A 26 3.72 -11.78 -1.07
N LYS A 27 3.01 -11.33 -2.12
CA LYS A 27 3.59 -11.12 -3.46
C LYS A 27 4.68 -10.06 -3.44
N GLN A 28 4.50 -8.97 -2.69
CA GLN A 28 5.51 -7.93 -2.49
C GLN A 28 6.78 -8.48 -1.83
N LYS A 29 6.65 -9.25 -0.73
CA LYS A 29 7.78 -9.91 -0.06
C LYS A 29 8.50 -10.88 -0.99
N LYS A 30 7.76 -11.66 -1.78
CA LYS A 30 8.34 -12.60 -2.76
C LYS A 30 9.14 -11.87 -3.84
N ARG A 31 8.65 -10.73 -4.34
CA ARG A 31 9.37 -9.94 -5.36
C ARG A 31 10.68 -9.40 -4.82
N LEU A 32 10.71 -8.94 -3.57
CA LEU A 32 11.94 -8.51 -2.90
C LEU A 32 12.97 -9.65 -2.82
N MET A 33 12.53 -10.84 -2.38
CA MET A 33 13.39 -12.01 -2.29
C MET A 33 13.95 -12.43 -3.65
N GLN A 34 13.16 -12.34 -4.71
CA GLN A 34 13.63 -12.63 -6.07
C GLN A 34 14.75 -11.67 -6.50
N HIS A 35 14.61 -10.36 -6.25
CA HIS A 35 15.65 -9.38 -6.56
C HIS A 35 16.89 -9.59 -5.70
N PHE A 36 16.74 -9.99 -4.43
CA PHE A 36 17.87 -10.35 -3.57
C PHE A 36 18.63 -11.58 -4.07
N ILE A 37 17.93 -12.61 -4.55
CA ILE A 37 18.57 -13.79 -5.14
C ILE A 37 19.33 -13.42 -6.41
N VAL A 38 18.72 -12.62 -7.30
CA VAL A 38 19.40 -12.13 -8.52
C VAL A 38 20.61 -11.26 -8.17
N PHE A 39 20.50 -10.42 -7.14
CA PHE A 39 21.62 -9.61 -6.64
C PHE A 39 22.77 -10.49 -6.11
N LEU A 40 22.47 -11.52 -5.31
CA LEU A 40 23.46 -12.47 -4.79
C LEU A 40 24.15 -13.23 -5.92
N VAL A 41 23.38 -13.81 -6.85
CA VAL A 41 23.91 -14.57 -7.99
C VAL A 41 24.73 -13.66 -8.91
N GLY A 42 24.25 -12.46 -9.22
CA GLY A 42 24.97 -11.48 -10.03
C GLY A 42 26.28 -11.02 -9.38
N SER A 43 26.27 -10.78 -8.06
CA SER A 43 27.48 -10.44 -7.31
C SER A 43 28.49 -11.58 -7.29
N LEU A 44 28.02 -12.82 -7.09
CA LEU A 44 28.87 -14.01 -7.15
C LEU A 44 29.49 -14.20 -8.54
N LEU A 45 28.69 -14.03 -9.60
CA LEU A 45 29.17 -14.10 -10.98
C LEU A 45 30.23 -13.03 -11.26
N LEU A 46 30.04 -11.78 -10.84
CA LEU A 46 31.01 -10.70 -11.01
C LEU A 46 32.34 -10.99 -10.28
N ILE A 47 32.29 -11.57 -9.08
CA ILE A 47 33.49 -11.96 -8.32
C ILE A 47 34.25 -13.09 -9.03
N ILE A 48 33.54 -14.06 -9.61
CA ILE A 48 34.15 -15.21 -10.29
C ILE A 48 34.69 -14.83 -11.68
N ILE A 49 34.01 -13.93 -12.40
CA ILE A 49 34.42 -13.51 -13.74
C ILE A 49 35.75 -12.74 -13.73
N ASN A 50 36.03 -11.99 -12.66
CA ASN A 50 37.23 -11.17 -12.54
C ASN A 50 38.55 -12.00 -12.59
N PRO A 51 38.73 -13.08 -11.81
CA PRO A 51 39.90 -13.95 -11.93
C PRO A 51 39.85 -14.89 -13.15
N VAL A 52 38.67 -15.29 -13.63
CA VAL A 52 38.55 -16.23 -14.77
C VAL A 52 38.87 -15.58 -16.11
N LEU A 53 38.50 -14.31 -16.31
CA LEU A 53 38.73 -13.63 -17.59
C LEU A 53 40.10 -12.93 -17.67
N GLY A 54 40.82 -12.73 -16.56
CA GLY A 54 42.15 -12.09 -16.58
C GLY A 54 42.16 -10.64 -17.10
N ILE A 55 40.99 -10.01 -17.26
CA ILE A 55 40.76 -8.67 -17.87
C ILE A 55 41.29 -7.52 -16.98
N GLY A 56 41.98 -7.83 -15.87
CA GLY A 56 42.47 -6.82 -14.92
C GLY A 56 43.77 -6.10 -15.29
N ASN A 57 44.55 -6.61 -16.26
CA ASN A 57 45.87 -6.04 -16.58
C ASN A 57 45.86 -4.93 -17.65
N ASP A 58 44.88 -4.92 -18.57
CA ASP A 58 44.82 -3.94 -19.67
C ASP A 58 43.72 -2.88 -19.53
N PHE A 59 42.87 -2.99 -18.51
CA PHE A 59 41.84 -1.97 -18.25
C PHE A 59 42.40 -0.81 -17.44
N PHE A 60 42.16 0.42 -17.90
CA PHE A 60 42.55 1.70 -17.29
C PHE A 60 42.10 1.89 -15.81
N ILE A 61 41.27 0.99 -15.27
CA ILE A 61 40.77 1.02 -13.89
C ILE A 61 41.11 -0.32 -13.23
N THR A 62 42.22 -0.35 -12.51
CA THR A 62 42.56 -1.48 -11.62
C THR A 62 41.42 -1.69 -10.63
N ASN A 63 40.85 -2.91 -10.58
CA ASN A 63 39.70 -3.27 -9.73
C ASN A 63 38.32 -2.68 -10.14
N TRP A 64 38.05 -2.52 -11.44
CA TRP A 64 36.73 -2.10 -11.94
C TRP A 64 35.54 -2.91 -11.39
N PHE A 65 35.75 -4.19 -11.04
CA PHE A 65 34.72 -5.04 -10.44
C PHE A 65 34.25 -4.53 -9.07
N VAL A 66 35.11 -3.86 -8.30
CA VAL A 66 34.75 -3.26 -7.01
C VAL A 66 33.75 -2.14 -7.21
N TRP A 67 33.97 -1.29 -8.22
CA TRP A 67 33.06 -0.23 -8.61
C TRP A 67 31.73 -0.78 -9.14
N ALA A 68 31.78 -1.85 -9.95
CA ALA A 68 30.58 -2.53 -10.42
C ALA A 68 29.75 -3.08 -9.25
N ILE A 69 30.39 -3.76 -8.29
CA ILE A 69 29.72 -4.27 -7.08
C ILE A 69 29.18 -3.13 -6.23
N LEU A 70 29.92 -2.02 -6.07
CA LEU A 70 29.47 -0.85 -5.31
C LEU A 70 28.19 -0.24 -5.90
N ILE A 71 28.16 -0.03 -7.21
CA ILE A 71 26.97 0.50 -7.91
C ILE A 71 25.81 -0.50 -7.80
N TRP A 72 26.08 -1.78 -8.01
CA TRP A 72 25.06 -2.82 -7.91
C TRP A 72 24.48 -2.93 -6.49
N ALA A 73 25.34 -2.83 -5.47
CA ALA A 73 24.96 -2.82 -4.05
C ALA A 73 24.15 -1.57 -3.70
N PHE A 74 24.52 -0.40 -4.24
CA PHE A 74 23.77 0.85 -4.04
C PHE A 74 22.35 0.76 -4.62
N LEU A 75 22.20 0.26 -5.84
CA LEU A 75 20.88 0.03 -6.45
C LEU A 75 20.05 -0.96 -5.64
N PHE A 76 20.67 -2.03 -5.14
CA PHE A 76 20.00 -2.99 -4.27
C PHE A 76 19.53 -2.33 -2.96
N LEU A 77 20.37 -1.49 -2.34
CA LEU A 77 20.02 -0.76 -1.12
C LEU A 77 18.77 0.11 -1.34
N ILE A 78 18.73 0.90 -2.43
CA ILE A 78 17.56 1.71 -2.79
C ILE A 78 16.30 0.84 -2.93
N HIS A 79 16.42 -0.32 -3.57
CA HIS A 79 15.29 -1.24 -3.76
C HIS A 79 14.76 -1.76 -2.42
N VAL A 80 15.65 -2.17 -1.51
CA VAL A 80 15.27 -2.63 -0.17
C VAL A 80 14.60 -1.49 0.62
N PHE A 81 15.18 -0.29 0.61
CA PHE A 81 14.62 0.88 1.29
C PHE A 81 13.23 1.23 0.75
N ASN A 82 13.01 1.21 -0.56
CA ASN A 82 11.71 1.49 -1.16
C ASN A 82 10.67 0.42 -0.76
N VAL A 83 11.01 -0.86 -0.85
CA VAL A 83 10.06 -1.95 -0.53
C VAL A 83 9.81 -2.09 0.97
N PHE A 84 10.76 -1.72 1.83
CA PHE A 84 10.64 -1.87 3.28
C PHE A 84 10.13 -0.60 3.98
N ILE A 85 10.66 0.57 3.65
CA ILE A 85 10.31 1.84 4.29
C ILE A 85 9.13 2.51 3.59
N MET A 86 9.22 2.76 2.27
CA MET A 86 8.16 3.50 1.56
C MET A 86 6.82 2.77 1.62
N ASN A 87 6.84 1.45 1.39
CA ASN A 87 5.64 0.62 1.43
C ASN A 87 5.10 0.37 2.85
N SER A 88 5.91 0.54 3.90
CA SER A 88 5.44 0.48 5.29
C SER A 88 4.86 1.82 5.75
N PHE A 89 5.48 2.93 5.33
CA PHE A 89 5.07 4.28 5.72
C PHE A 89 3.88 4.82 4.90
N MET A 90 3.81 4.53 3.61
CA MET A 90 2.77 4.98 2.67
C MET A 90 1.97 3.79 2.12
N GLY A 91 1.86 2.71 2.90
CA GLY A 91 1.03 1.56 2.56
C GLY A 91 -0.45 1.80 2.86
N LYS A 92 -1.27 0.76 2.62
CA LYS A 92 -2.73 0.79 2.80
C LYS A 92 -3.19 1.37 4.16
N GLU A 93 -2.48 1.06 5.25
CA GLU A 93 -2.81 1.62 6.58
C GLU A 93 -2.66 3.14 6.69
N TRP A 94 -1.76 3.74 5.90
CA TRP A 94 -1.65 5.19 5.83
C TRP A 94 -2.80 5.78 5.02
N GLU A 95 -3.15 5.17 3.89
CA GLU A 95 -4.30 5.56 3.07
C GLU A 95 -5.61 5.49 3.87
N ASP A 96 -5.85 4.37 4.56
CA ASP A 96 -7.04 4.16 5.39
C ASP A 96 -7.13 5.24 6.49
N ARG A 97 -6.00 5.60 7.12
CA ARG A 97 -5.94 6.70 8.10
C ARG A 97 -6.26 8.06 7.50
N GLN A 98 -5.83 8.34 6.26
CA GLN A 98 -6.18 9.60 5.59
C GLN A 98 -7.65 9.62 5.18
N LEU A 99 -8.17 8.48 4.71
CA LEU A 99 -9.55 8.33 4.29
C LEU A 99 -10.51 8.55 5.47
N GLU A 100 -10.24 7.95 6.63
CA GLU A 100 -11.03 8.16 7.84
C GLU A 100 -11.04 9.63 8.30
N LYS A 101 -9.89 10.32 8.19
CA LYS A 101 -9.83 11.77 8.46
C LYS A 101 -10.70 12.58 7.51
N LEU A 102 -10.71 12.24 6.22
CA LEU A 102 -11.52 12.91 5.21
C LEU A 102 -13.02 12.64 5.43
N LYS A 103 -13.40 11.39 5.69
CA LYS A 103 -14.78 11.00 6.03
C LYS A 103 -15.29 11.77 7.26
N ALA A 104 -14.48 11.84 8.33
CA ALA A 104 -14.83 12.59 9.53
C ALA A 104 -15.07 14.09 9.24
N LYS A 105 -14.22 14.69 8.40
CA LYS A 105 -14.38 16.10 7.98
C LYS A 105 -15.65 16.32 7.15
N GLN A 106 -15.97 15.40 6.25
CA GLN A 106 -17.21 15.44 5.47
C GLN A 106 -18.44 15.29 6.37
N ALA A 107 -18.44 14.35 7.31
CA ALA A 107 -19.53 14.16 8.27
C ALA A 107 -19.78 15.42 9.11
N ALA A 108 -18.72 16.07 9.60
CA ALA A 108 -18.84 17.33 10.33
C ALA A 108 -19.48 18.43 9.44
N ARG A 109 -19.04 18.57 8.19
CA ARG A 109 -19.58 19.58 7.28
C ARG A 109 -21.06 19.33 6.93
N ILE A 110 -21.45 18.08 6.75
CA ILE A 110 -22.86 17.70 6.51
C ILE A 110 -23.71 18.09 7.73
N SER A 111 -23.22 17.86 8.95
CA SER A 111 -23.95 18.22 10.17
C SER A 111 -24.16 19.74 10.32
N GLU A 112 -23.15 20.55 9.97
CA GLU A 112 -23.27 22.01 9.94
C GLU A 112 -24.28 22.49 8.90
N LEU A 113 -24.26 21.90 7.69
CA LEU A 113 -25.21 22.24 6.63
C LEU A 113 -26.64 21.89 7.04
N GLN A 114 -26.84 20.72 7.66
CA GLN A 114 -28.14 20.32 8.19
C GLN A 114 -28.66 21.32 9.23
N GLN A 115 -27.82 21.73 10.17
CA GLN A 115 -28.19 22.70 11.21
C GLN A 115 -28.57 24.07 10.62
N LYS A 116 -27.88 24.53 9.56
CA LYS A 116 -28.21 25.77 8.86
C LYS A 116 -29.53 25.68 8.12
N VAL A 117 -29.77 24.57 7.41
CA VAL A 117 -31.03 24.30 6.72
C VAL A 117 -32.19 24.28 7.72
N ASP A 118 -32.03 23.60 8.86
CA ASP A 118 -33.05 23.52 9.92
C ASP A 118 -33.33 24.90 10.56
N SER A 119 -32.29 25.74 10.72
CA SER A 119 -32.43 27.10 11.27
C SER A 119 -33.11 28.07 10.30
N GLU A 120 -32.81 27.99 9.00
CA GLU A 120 -33.41 28.87 8.00
C GLU A 120 -34.85 28.46 7.62
N LEU A 121 -35.19 27.17 7.70
CA LEU A 121 -36.52 26.69 7.33
C LEU A 121 -37.62 26.95 8.37
N GLN A 122 -37.31 27.29 9.62
CA GLN A 122 -38.27 27.50 10.74
C GLN A 122 -39.55 26.65 10.63
N LEU A 123 -39.41 25.33 10.42
CA LEU A 123 -40.57 24.43 10.36
C LEU A 123 -41.03 24.10 11.79
N PRO A 124 -42.32 24.28 12.13
CA PRO A 124 -42.86 23.88 13.42
C PRO A 124 -42.63 22.37 13.63
N GLU A 125 -42.22 21.99 14.84
CA GLU A 125 -41.70 20.68 15.21
C GLU A 125 -42.52 19.48 14.68
N LEU A 126 -42.23 19.02 13.46
CA LEU A 126 -42.67 17.70 13.01
C LEU A 126 -41.63 16.67 13.44
N LYS A 127 -41.82 16.19 14.67
CA LYS A 127 -41.38 14.90 15.21
C LYS A 127 -40.09 14.33 14.62
N LYS A 128 -39.01 14.59 15.37
CA LYS A 128 -37.82 13.77 15.61
C LYS A 128 -37.94 12.30 15.17
N ASN A 129 -37.87 12.02 13.88
CA ASN A 129 -37.55 10.72 13.34
C ASN A 129 -36.15 10.85 12.77
N LYS A 130 -35.19 10.31 13.53
CA LYS A 130 -33.78 10.17 13.15
C LYS A 130 -33.69 9.78 11.68
N PRO A 131 -33.06 10.58 10.79
CA PRO A 131 -32.71 10.07 9.48
C PRO A 131 -31.71 8.93 9.73
N SER A 132 -32.16 7.70 9.51
CA SER A 132 -31.26 6.60 9.22
C SER A 132 -30.59 6.97 7.89
N ASN A 133 -29.53 7.77 7.95
CA ASN A 133 -28.67 7.92 6.80
C ASN A 133 -27.90 6.59 6.70
N PRO A 134 -28.16 5.73 5.70
CA PRO A 134 -27.17 4.73 5.40
C PRO A 134 -25.96 5.51 4.91
N LEU A 135 -24.78 5.27 5.50
CA LEU A 135 -23.56 5.47 4.73
C LEU A 135 -23.80 4.86 3.34
N PRO A 136 -23.42 5.54 2.24
CA PRO A 136 -23.55 4.96 0.91
C PRO A 136 -23.00 3.53 0.99
N PRO A 137 -23.73 2.51 0.49
CA PRO A 137 -23.20 1.16 0.49
C PRO A 137 -21.83 1.25 -0.16
N ASP A 138 -20.79 0.74 0.53
CA ASP A 138 -19.45 0.62 -0.04
C ASP A 138 -19.64 0.17 -1.48
N VAL A 139 -19.17 1.04 -2.39
CA VAL A 139 -19.33 0.85 -3.82
C VAL A 139 -18.60 -0.44 -4.14
N GLN A 140 -19.39 -1.43 -4.56
CA GLN A 140 -18.97 -2.80 -4.91
C GLN A 140 -17.84 -2.83 -5.93
#